data_AF-A0A4Q6EDZ0-F1
#
_entry.id   AF-A0A4Q6EDZ0-F1
#
_cell.length_a   1.000
_cell.length_b   1.000
_cell.length_c   1.000
_cell.angle_alpha   90.00
_cell.angle_beta   90.00
_cell.angle_gamma   90.00
#
_symmetry.space_group_name_H-M   'P 1'
#
loop_
_entity.id
_entity.type
_entity.pdbx_description
1 polymer ?
#
loop_
_entity_poly.entity_id
_entity_poly.type
_entity_poly.pdbx_seq_one_letter_code
_entity_poly.pdbx_strand_id
1 'polypeptide(L)'
;MRAVKPLYLKAILLTFGSALWLMLSACGSATAPENALTISIELPEGETDDFWLGVEKRTLTFEKEGERREIAYAPGSSADLPCDEGEKITFSGFTAEGILIVAGQAVVGPQKRVSIPVKLVDTY
;
A
#
# COMPACT_ATOMS: atom_id res chain seq x y z
N MET A 1 -40.75 29.86 -62.69
CA MET A 1 -39.83 28.69 -62.65
C MET A 1 -39.40 28.45 -61.22
N ARG A 2 -39.67 27.25 -60.67
CA ARG A 2 -38.80 26.47 -59.76
C ARG A 2 -39.66 25.45 -59.02
N ALA A 3 -39.63 24.23 -59.54
CA ALA A 3 -40.18 23.05 -58.92
C ALA A 3 -39.34 22.69 -57.70
N VAL A 4 -40.03 22.48 -56.58
CA VAL A 4 -39.48 21.94 -55.34
C VAL A 4 -39.35 20.43 -55.50
N LYS A 5 -38.16 19.87 -55.30
CA LYS A 5 -37.94 18.43 -55.14
C LYS A 5 -37.68 18.14 -53.66
N PRO A 6 -38.42 17.21 -53.03
CA PRO A 6 -38.07 16.65 -51.72
C PRO A 6 -37.35 15.30 -51.88
N LEU A 7 -36.97 14.73 -50.72
CA LEU A 7 -36.30 13.44 -50.47
C LEU A 7 -34.78 13.40 -50.65
N TYR A 8 -34.07 13.17 -49.54
CA TYR A 8 -33.29 11.96 -49.23
C TYR A 8 -32.77 12.13 -47.78
N LEU A 9 -33.47 11.56 -46.79
CA LEU A 9 -33.25 10.23 -46.22
C LEU A 9 -31.93 10.13 -45.41
N LYS A 10 -32.08 10.37 -44.10
CA LYS A 10 -31.47 9.71 -42.94
C LYS A 10 -29.98 9.36 -42.96
N ALA A 11 -29.31 9.97 -41.98
CA ALA A 11 -28.07 9.57 -41.32
C ALA A 11 -27.81 8.05 -41.25
N ILE A 12 -26.59 7.64 -41.60
CA ILE A 12 -25.96 6.42 -41.10
C ILE A 12 -24.54 6.76 -40.66
N LEU A 13 -24.32 6.39 -39.39
CA LEU A 13 -23.15 6.44 -38.55
C LEU A 13 -21.79 6.33 -39.28
N LEU A 14 -20.94 7.32 -39.02
CA LEU A 14 -19.49 7.24 -39.20
C LEU A 14 -18.85 7.41 -37.81
N THR A 15 -18.86 6.34 -37.02
CA THR A 15 -18.20 6.28 -35.70
C THR A 15 -17.45 4.97 -35.55
N PHE A 16 -16.30 4.84 -36.22
CA PHE A 16 -15.33 3.76 -35.98
C PHE A 16 -13.91 4.26 -36.27
N GLY A 17 -13.49 5.34 -35.59
CA GLY A 17 -12.17 5.94 -35.86
C GLY A 17 -11.45 6.55 -34.66
N SER A 18 -11.92 6.38 -33.42
CA SER A 18 -11.35 7.14 -32.29
C SER A 18 -11.39 6.45 -30.92
N ALA A 19 -11.63 5.14 -30.85
CA ALA A 19 -11.62 4.39 -29.58
C ALA A 19 -10.26 3.73 -29.25
N LEU A 20 -9.23 3.91 -30.10
CA LEU A 20 -7.89 3.34 -29.90
C LEU A 20 -6.86 4.42 -29.48
N TRP A 21 -7.29 5.38 -28.66
CA TRP A 21 -6.45 6.45 -28.12
C TRP A 21 -6.64 6.68 -26.61
N LEU A 22 -7.06 5.63 -25.87
CA LEU A 22 -7.26 5.66 -24.41
C LEU A 22 -6.44 4.62 -23.64
N MET A 23 -5.37 4.06 -24.22
CA MET A 23 -4.45 3.13 -23.53
C MET A 23 -3.15 3.80 -23.05
N LEU A 24 -3.11 5.14 -22.99
CA LEU A 24 -1.94 5.92 -22.60
C LEU A 24 -2.31 6.92 -21.50
N SER A 25 -2.66 6.43 -20.32
CA SER A 25 -2.66 7.24 -19.10
C SER A 25 -2.65 6.31 -17.88
N ALA A 26 -1.73 6.59 -16.96
CA ALA A 26 -1.55 5.89 -15.68
C ALA A 26 -0.70 4.60 -15.69
N CYS A 27 0.44 4.62 -16.38
CA CYS A 27 1.66 4.15 -15.71
C CYS A 27 2.09 5.29 -14.79
N GLY A 28 1.36 5.44 -13.67
CA GLY A 28 1.67 6.42 -12.64
C GLY A 28 3.00 6.00 -12.04
N SER A 29 4.06 6.76 -12.34
CA SER A 29 5.23 6.80 -11.48
C SER A 29 4.70 7.27 -10.13
N ALA A 30 4.44 6.31 -9.23
CA ALA A 30 4.01 6.56 -7.87
C ALA A 30 5.19 7.26 -7.19
N THR A 31 5.23 8.57 -7.39
CA THR A 31 6.10 9.46 -6.63
C THR A 31 5.60 9.29 -5.21
N ALA A 32 6.41 8.66 -4.37
CA ALA A 32 6.06 8.50 -2.97
C ALA A 32 5.69 9.90 -2.44
N PRO A 33 4.50 10.07 -1.84
CA PRO A 33 4.07 11.35 -1.29
C PRO A 33 5.19 11.92 -0.41
N GLU A 34 5.48 13.22 -0.49
CA GLU A 34 6.58 13.84 0.27
C GLU A 34 6.46 13.65 1.80
N ASN A 35 5.27 13.24 2.27
CA ASN A 35 4.95 12.96 3.68
C ASN A 35 4.58 11.50 3.97
N ALA A 36 4.85 10.57 3.06
CA ALA A 36 4.55 9.15 3.25
C ALA A 36 5.48 8.53 4.30
N LEU A 37 4.91 7.71 5.19
CA LEU A 37 5.67 6.97 6.18
C LEU A 37 6.55 5.91 5.51
N THR A 38 7.85 5.99 5.73
CA THR A 38 8.78 4.92 5.30
C THR A 38 9.08 4.02 6.49
N ILE A 39 8.77 2.73 6.36
CA ILE A 39 9.02 1.72 7.40
C ILE A 39 10.11 0.77 6.93
N SER A 40 11.18 0.68 7.70
CA SER A 40 12.24 -0.31 7.56
C SER A 40 12.11 -1.34 8.67
N ILE A 41 12.10 -2.62 8.33
CA ILE A 41 12.10 -3.70 9.32
C ILE A 41 13.54 -4.18 9.48
N GLU A 42 14.08 -4.11 10.69
CA GLU A 42 15.46 -4.45 11.01
C GLU A 42 15.53 -5.83 11.65
N LEU A 43 16.20 -6.75 10.97
CA LEU A 43 16.47 -8.10 11.49
C LEU A 43 17.53 -8.05 12.61
N PRO A 44 17.47 -8.96 13.60
CA PRO A 44 18.54 -9.14 14.57
C PRO A 44 19.88 -9.44 13.89
N GLU A 45 20.99 -9.11 14.56
CA GLU A 45 22.33 -9.41 14.04
C GLU A 45 22.53 -10.92 13.85
N GLY A 46 23.02 -11.31 12.66
CA GLY A 46 23.28 -12.71 12.32
C GLY A 46 22.09 -13.46 11.75
N GLU A 47 20.89 -12.87 11.75
CA GLU A 47 19.71 -13.45 11.12
C GLU A 47 19.71 -13.23 9.61
N THR A 48 19.10 -14.17 8.88
CA THR A 48 18.97 -14.17 7.41
C THR A 48 17.49 -14.23 7.01
N ASP A 49 17.21 -14.48 5.72
CA ASP A 49 15.84 -14.64 5.21
C ASP A 49 15.06 -15.78 5.90
N ASP A 50 15.75 -16.76 6.48
CA ASP A 50 15.15 -17.87 7.23
C ASP A 50 14.40 -17.39 8.49
N PHE A 51 14.71 -16.19 8.99
CA PHE A 51 13.98 -15.55 10.09
C PHE A 51 12.48 -15.42 9.81
N TRP A 52 12.10 -15.34 8.53
CA TRP A 52 10.70 -15.21 8.11
C TRP A 52 9.99 -16.55 7.92
N LEU A 53 10.66 -17.68 8.15
CA LEU A 53 10.08 -18.99 7.98
C LEU A 53 8.83 -19.15 8.86
N GLY A 54 7.70 -19.48 8.24
CA GLY A 54 6.41 -19.62 8.92
C GLY A 54 5.65 -18.31 9.15
N VAL A 55 6.20 -17.14 8.76
CA VAL A 55 5.47 -15.87 8.79
C VAL A 55 4.63 -15.70 7.53
N GLU A 56 3.34 -15.97 7.64
CA GLU A 56 2.36 -15.93 6.54
C GLU A 56 1.58 -14.61 6.49
N LYS A 57 1.33 -13.98 7.65
CA LYS A 57 0.64 -12.69 7.75
C LYS A 57 1.52 -11.68 8.47
N ARG A 58 1.56 -10.44 7.96
CA ARG A 58 2.28 -9.32 8.57
C ARG A 58 1.34 -8.15 8.76
N THR A 59 1.37 -7.54 9.94
CA THR A 59 0.56 -6.36 10.25
C THR A 59 1.39 -5.27 10.90
N LEU A 60 0.91 -4.05 10.73
CA LEU A 60 1.36 -2.90 11.51
C LEU A 60 0.18 -2.40 12.34
N THR A 61 0.44 -2.23 13.63
CA THR A 61 -0.49 -1.60 14.55
C THR A 61 0.05 -0.23 14.94
N PHE A 62 -0.79 0.78 14.79
CA PHE A 62 -0.53 2.16 15.15
C PHE A 62 -1.35 2.50 16.40
N GLU A 63 -0.72 3.11 17.41
CA GLU A 63 -1.37 3.45 18.68
C GLU A 63 -1.01 4.88 19.10
N LYS A 64 -2.05 5.72 19.28
CA LYS A 64 -1.95 7.10 19.77
C LYS A 64 -3.19 7.47 20.56
N GLU A 65 -3.02 8.03 21.76
CA GLU A 65 -4.11 8.57 22.60
C GLU A 65 -5.30 7.60 22.82
N GLY A 66 -5.04 6.28 22.80
CA GLY A 66 -6.08 5.24 22.95
C GLY A 66 -6.78 4.83 21.64
N GLU A 67 -6.48 5.48 20.52
CA GLU A 67 -6.87 5.01 19.20
C GLU A 67 -5.88 3.94 18.71
N ARG A 68 -6.40 2.82 18.21
CA ARG A 68 -5.63 1.72 17.65
C ARG A 68 -6.07 1.44 16.22
N ARG A 69 -5.12 1.41 15.30
CA ARG A 69 -5.35 1.09 13.88
C ARG A 69 -4.45 -0.05 13.45
N GLU A 70 -5.01 -1.03 12.76
CA GLU A 70 -4.27 -2.17 12.24
C GLU A 70 -4.36 -2.20 10.71
N ILE A 71 -3.22 -2.39 10.06
CA ILE A 71 -3.14 -2.54 8.61
C ILE A 71 -2.32 -3.77 8.25
N ALA A 72 -2.61 -4.36 7.10
CA ALA A 72 -1.73 -5.37 6.51
C ALA A 72 -0.43 -4.70 6.03
N TYR A 73 0.70 -5.34 6.32
CA TYR A 73 2.01 -4.87 5.88
C TYR A 73 2.53 -5.73 4.74
N ALA A 74 2.94 -5.07 3.66
CA ALA A 74 3.69 -5.70 2.58
C ALA A 74 5.09 -5.06 2.50
N PRO A 75 6.18 -5.84 2.41
CA PRO A 75 7.52 -5.29 2.19
C PRO A 75 7.54 -4.35 0.99
N GLY A 76 8.17 -3.18 1.15
CA GLY A 76 8.21 -2.15 0.11
C GLY A 76 6.90 -1.37 -0.09
N SER A 77 5.84 -1.65 0.67
CA SER A 77 4.63 -0.81 0.65
C SER A 77 4.96 0.56 1.24
N SER A 78 5.00 1.56 0.37
CA SER A 78 4.85 2.96 0.76
C SER A 78 3.36 3.23 0.81
N ALA A 79 2.78 3.17 2.00
CA ALA A 79 1.39 3.56 2.18
C ALA A 79 1.37 5.01 2.70
N ASP A 80 0.44 5.81 2.17
CA ASP A 80 0.00 7.04 2.84
C ASP A 80 -0.69 6.62 4.14
N LEU A 81 0.13 6.30 5.13
CA LEU A 81 -0.33 5.99 6.46
C LEU A 81 -0.46 7.33 7.17
N PRO A 82 -1.67 7.72 7.59
CA PRO A 82 -1.88 8.93 8.36
C PRO A 82 -1.31 8.69 9.77
N CYS A 83 0.01 8.75 9.89
CA CYS A 83 0.73 8.62 11.13
C CYS A 83 1.25 9.97 11.58
N ASP A 84 1.18 10.20 12.88
CA ASP A 84 1.70 11.40 13.52
C ASP A 84 3.03 11.11 14.18
N GLU A 85 3.88 12.14 14.31
CA GLU A 85 5.06 12.06 15.15
C GLU A 85 4.68 11.64 16.59
N GLY A 86 5.50 10.77 17.18
CA GLY A 86 5.27 10.24 18.53
C GLY A 86 4.30 9.07 18.59
N GLU A 87 3.67 8.68 17.48
CA GLU A 87 2.82 7.49 17.44
C GLU A 87 3.63 6.20 17.60
N LYS A 88 3.11 5.26 18.40
CA LYS A 88 3.73 3.96 18.58
C LYS A 88 3.34 3.05 17.41
N ILE A 89 4.33 2.46 16.76
CA ILE A 89 4.13 1.46 15.72
C ILE A 89 4.61 0.11 16.23
N THR A 90 3.77 -0.90 16.08
CA THR A 90 4.10 -2.30 16.37
C THR A 90 4.02 -3.12 15.09
N PHE A 91 5.11 -3.78 14.74
CA PHE A 91 5.12 -4.80 13.70
C PHE A 91 4.78 -6.15 14.32
N SER A 92 3.96 -6.94 13.62
CA SER A 92 3.58 -8.29 14.05
C SER A 92 3.54 -9.26 12.87
N GLY A 93 4.31 -10.34 12.98
CA GLY A 93 4.34 -11.45 12.04
C GLY A 93 3.68 -12.69 12.63
N PHE A 94 2.73 -13.27 11.90
CA PHE A 94 1.90 -14.39 12.34
C PHE A 94 2.01 -15.59 11.42
N THR A 95 1.79 -16.77 11.97
CA THR A 95 1.56 -18.02 11.21
C THR A 95 0.20 -18.01 10.50
N ALA A 96 -0.06 -19.03 9.66
CA ALA A 96 -1.36 -19.23 9.01
C ALA A 96 -2.51 -19.38 10.02
N GLU A 97 -2.24 -19.94 11.19
CA GLU A 97 -3.19 -20.15 12.28
C GLU A 97 -3.41 -18.88 13.12
N GLY A 98 -2.69 -17.79 12.82
CA GLY A 98 -2.79 -16.52 13.54
C GLY A 98 -1.94 -16.46 14.81
N ILE A 99 -0.94 -17.32 14.96
CA ILE A 99 -0.03 -17.32 16.10
C ILE A 99 1.06 -16.26 15.88
N LEU A 100 1.26 -15.35 16.83
CA LEU A 100 2.31 -14.34 16.77
C LEU A 100 3.68 -14.98 17.00
N ILE A 101 4.58 -14.86 16.02
CA ILE A 101 5.93 -15.44 16.08
C ILE A 101 7.04 -14.41 15.86
N VAL A 102 6.73 -13.24 15.30
CA VAL A 102 7.68 -12.13 15.16
C VAL A 102 7.02 -10.85 15.65
N ALA A 103 7.74 -10.06 16.45
CA ALA A 103 7.25 -8.76 16.86
C ALA A 103 8.38 -7.72 16.94
N GLY A 104 8.03 -6.47 16.68
CA GLY A 104 8.92 -5.34 16.83
C GLY A 104 8.14 -4.08 17.16
N GLN A 105 8.78 -3.09 17.75
CA GLN A 105 8.14 -1.83 18.09
C GLN A 105 9.09 -0.66 17.86
N ALA A 106 8.53 0.45 17.36
CA ALA A 106 9.22 1.72 17.25
C ALA A 106 8.25 2.88 17.47
N VAL A 107 8.79 4.10 17.42
CA VAL A 107 8.03 5.35 17.52
C VAL A 107 8.27 6.16 16.26
N VAL A 108 7.23 6.81 15.74
CA VAL A 108 7.33 7.68 14.58
C VAL A 108 8.18 8.90 14.92
N GLY A 109 9.32 9.03 14.25
CA GLY A 109 10.17 10.22 14.33
C GLY A 109 9.67 11.38 13.45
N PRO A 110 10.24 12.59 13.61
CA PRO A 110 9.79 13.80 12.92
C PRO A 110 9.88 13.73 11.40
N GLN A 111 10.75 12.87 10.86
CA GLN A 111 10.92 12.68 9.41
C GLN A 111 9.98 11.63 8.81
N LYS A 112 9.03 11.08 9.59
CA LYS A 112 8.14 9.96 9.18
C LYS A 112 8.93 8.79 8.57
N ARG A 113 10.10 8.52 9.15
CA ARG A 113 10.92 7.35 8.87
C ARG A 113 11.04 6.54 10.16
N VAL A 114 10.75 5.25 10.06
CA VAL A 114 10.72 4.37 11.22
C VAL A 114 11.47 3.10 10.90
N SER A 115 12.49 2.83 11.70
CA SER A 115 13.17 1.55 11.76
C SER A 115 12.56 0.74 12.90
N ILE A 116 12.03 -0.44 12.60
CA ILE A 116 11.41 -1.35 13.58
C ILE A 116 12.34 -2.55 13.75
N PRO A 117 13.10 -2.63 14.85
CA PRO A 117 13.83 -3.85 15.18
C PRO A 117 12.83 -4.95 15.54
N VAL A 118 12.95 -6.10 14.89
CA VAL A 118 12.09 -7.26 15.15
C VAL A 118 12.84 -8.35 15.88
N LYS A 119 12.10 -9.22 16.56
CA LYS A 119 12.61 -10.42 17.22
C LYS A 119 11.58 -11.53 17.12
N LEU A 120 12.05 -12.77 17.26
CA LEU A 120 11.16 -13.91 17.48
C LEU A 120 10.44 -13.73 18.82
N VAL A 121 9.17 -14.12 18.84
CA VAL A 121 8.37 -14.23 20.05
C VAL A 121 8.41 -15.69 20.45
N ASP A 122 8.96 -16.00 21.63
CA ASP A 122 8.95 -17.35 22.17
C ASP A 122 7.51 -17.81 22.37
N THR A 123 6.99 -18.59 21.43
CA THR A 123 5.75 -19.35 21.57
C THR A 123 6.07 -20.69 22.22
N TYR A 124 5.71 -20.82 23.50
CA TYR A 124 5.80 -22.05 24.30
C TYR A 124 4.82 -23.12 23.83
#